data_AF-A0A3S1HBZ5-F1
#
_entry.id   AF-A0A3S1HBZ5-F1
#
_cell.length_a   1.000
_cell.length_b   1.000
_cell.length_c   1.000
_cell.angle_alpha   90.00
_cell.angle_beta   90.00
_cell.angle_gamma   90.00
#
_symmetry.space_group_name_H-M   'P 1'
#
loop_
_entity.id
_entity.type
_entity.pdbx_description
1 polymer ?
#
loop_
_entity_poly.entity_id
_entity_poly.type
_entity_poly.pdbx_seq_one_letter_code
_entity_poly.pdbx_strand_id
1 'polypeptide(L)'
;MQIIVRLLKRSFGWVMEPERVIYRLILFLMLFGAAYFCYCLYYANLRLQINRWNDRPAKKIDHLYDTDPVLKGIHERMVTKSKFMSSEVTLVTAYFNLGKLNKGRKFGIGPGYTPEKYKRWMSVFGRLDNPLVIFTDSHDIADMFSEMRAHFGDDRTKIVRMNRTELYSFSLAPRIKEVFSQPGYPAYDPNTVNENYSCVMHAKFELVAKVIKEEMFQTRYVSWLDIGLFRAVVNEQYVFPVRLPHGFDPDKVAYSGQTVFDSTLSPYQIIVEDKAWVGGAMFLGRPEVLYVYTQDYLNAVEKLISEGMMSTDQQVIYIMYQPIFPVKPRVEIQTYTTFSTDDWFYLGYSIKESWDYHLREAVSMLKILQYIL
;
A
#
# COMPACT_ATOMS: atom_id res chain seq x y z
N MET A 1 -33.96 -26.30 -11.38
CA MET A 1 -33.73 -26.81 -12.75
C MET A 1 -34.95 -26.60 -13.67
N GLN A 2 -36.14 -27.11 -13.34
CA GLN A 2 -37.36 -26.93 -14.16
C GLN A 2 -37.76 -25.45 -14.41
N ILE A 3 -37.48 -24.56 -13.46
CA ILE A 3 -37.76 -23.12 -13.57
C ILE A 3 -36.88 -22.44 -14.63
N ILE A 4 -35.59 -22.80 -14.70
CA ILE A 4 -34.64 -22.27 -15.69
C ILE A 4 -35.04 -22.73 -17.11
N VAL A 5 -35.46 -23.98 -17.24
CA VAL A 5 -35.95 -24.54 -18.51
C VAL A 5 -37.22 -23.83 -19.00
N ARG A 6 -38.13 -23.45 -18.09
CA ARG A 6 -39.34 -22.67 -18.43
C ARG A 6 -39.01 -21.24 -18.87
N LEU A 7 -38.03 -20.58 -18.25
CA LEU A 7 -37.61 -19.23 -18.61
C LEU A 7 -36.95 -19.17 -19.99
N LEU A 8 -36.07 -20.13 -20.30
CA LEU A 8 -35.41 -20.21 -21.61
C LEU A 8 -36.39 -20.51 -22.76
N LYS A 9 -37.43 -21.32 -22.52
CA LYS A 9 -38.50 -21.59 -23.51
C LYS A 9 -39.29 -20.33 -23.87
N ARG A 10 -39.50 -19.42 -22.92
CA ARG A 10 -40.35 -18.23 -23.11
C ARG A 10 -39.64 -17.10 -23.85
N SER A 11 -38.31 -17.00 -23.73
CA SER A 11 -37.54 -15.90 -24.31
C SER A 11 -37.02 -16.16 -25.73
N PHE A 12 -36.85 -17.41 -26.14
CA PHE A 12 -36.22 -17.71 -27.43
C PHE A 12 -37.12 -18.38 -28.47
N GLY A 13 -38.24 -19.02 -28.11
CA GLY A 13 -39.14 -19.63 -29.11
C GLY A 13 -38.56 -20.86 -29.83
N TRP A 14 -37.48 -21.46 -29.32
CA TRP A 14 -36.87 -22.65 -29.91
C TRP A 14 -37.57 -23.93 -29.40
N VAL A 15 -38.12 -24.71 -30.33
CA VAL A 15 -38.46 -26.12 -30.08
C VAL A 15 -37.16 -26.91 -30.13
N MET A 16 -36.44 -26.95 -29.00
CA MET A 16 -35.31 -27.86 -28.83
C MET A 16 -35.74 -29.07 -28.00
N GLU A 17 -35.28 -30.26 -28.41
CA GLU A 17 -35.40 -31.50 -27.64
C GLU A 17 -34.83 -31.28 -26.23
N PRO A 18 -35.60 -31.52 -25.16
CA PRO A 18 -35.21 -31.23 -23.78
C PRO A 18 -33.86 -31.84 -23.39
N GLU A 19 -33.56 -33.02 -23.92
CA GLU A 19 -32.32 -33.76 -23.65
C GLU A 19 -31.08 -33.04 -24.20
N ARG A 20 -31.14 -32.51 -25.44
CA ARG A 20 -30.02 -31.77 -26.03
C ARG A 20 -29.67 -30.51 -25.25
N VAL A 21 -30.66 -29.84 -24.66
CA VAL A 21 -30.46 -28.66 -23.80
C VAL A 21 -29.76 -29.06 -22.50
N ILE A 22 -30.16 -30.18 -21.91
CA ILE A 22 -29.54 -30.71 -20.69
C ILE A 22 -28.08 -31.08 -20.94
N TYR A 23 -27.77 -31.81 -22.02
CA TYR A 23 -26.39 -32.16 -22.35
C TYR A 23 -25.52 -30.93 -22.62
N ARG A 24 -26.04 -29.92 -23.30
CA ARG A 24 -25.32 -28.64 -23.52
C ARG A 24 -25.05 -27.90 -22.22
N LEU A 25 -26.01 -27.89 -21.29
CA LEU A 25 -25.84 -27.25 -19.99
C LEU A 25 -24.80 -27.99 -19.13
N ILE A 26 -24.86 -29.33 -19.10
CA ILE A 26 -23.88 -30.16 -18.38
C ILE A 26 -22.49 -29.93 -18.98
N LEU A 27 -22.35 -29.96 -20.30
CA LEU A 27 -21.09 -29.67 -20.98
C LEU A 27 -20.56 -28.27 -20.66
N PHE A 28 -21.44 -27.26 -20.69
CA PHE A 28 -21.06 -25.89 -20.31
C PHE A 28 -20.57 -25.80 -18.87
N LEU A 29 -21.26 -26.43 -17.91
CA LEU A 29 -20.86 -26.46 -16.50
C LEU A 29 -19.53 -27.22 -16.31
N MET A 30 -19.31 -28.32 -17.03
CA MET A 30 -18.04 -29.05 -17.00
C MET A 30 -16.89 -28.21 -17.57
N LEU A 31 -17.10 -27.55 -18.71
CA LEU A 31 -16.09 -26.68 -19.32
C LEU A 31 -15.78 -25.47 -18.43
N PHE A 32 -16.80 -24.84 -17.85
CA PHE A 32 -16.64 -23.74 -16.91
C PHE A 32 -15.92 -24.19 -15.63
N GLY A 33 -16.29 -25.34 -15.07
CA GLY A 33 -15.65 -25.93 -13.91
C GLY A 33 -14.18 -26.28 -14.17
N ALA A 34 -13.87 -26.86 -15.33
CA ALA A 34 -12.50 -27.15 -15.76
C ALA A 34 -11.69 -25.87 -15.95
N ALA A 35 -12.27 -24.84 -16.60
CA ALA A 35 -11.61 -23.54 -16.77
C ALA A 35 -11.32 -22.88 -15.41
N TYR A 36 -12.27 -22.91 -14.48
CA TYR A 36 -12.10 -22.39 -13.13
C TYR A 36 -11.03 -23.17 -12.35
N PHE A 37 -11.02 -24.50 -12.45
CA PHE A 37 -10.00 -25.33 -11.82
C PHE A 37 -8.60 -25.05 -12.37
N CYS A 38 -8.44 -24.95 -13.70
CA CYS A 38 -7.18 -24.56 -14.34
C CYS A 38 -6.74 -23.17 -13.90
N TYR A 39 -7.68 -22.22 -13.78
CA TYR A 39 -7.41 -20.89 -13.23
C TYR A 39 -6.91 -20.98 -11.79
N CYS A 40 -7.55 -21.76 -10.92
CA CYS A 40 -7.09 -21.98 -9.54
C CYS A 40 -5.70 -22.61 -9.48
N LEU A 41 -5.40 -23.62 -10.32
CA LEU A 41 -4.08 -24.24 -10.40
C LEU A 41 -3.01 -23.24 -10.87
N TYR A 42 -3.32 -22.41 -11.86
CA TYR A 42 -2.42 -21.34 -12.32
C TYR A 42 -2.10 -20.36 -11.17
N TYR A 43 -3.11 -19.90 -10.43
CA TYR A 43 -2.89 -19.02 -9.26
C TYR A 43 -2.14 -19.71 -8.12
N ALA A 44 -2.40 -20.99 -7.87
CA ALA A 44 -1.64 -21.76 -6.89
C ALA A 44 -0.17 -21.88 -7.31
N ASN A 45 0.10 -22.12 -8.59
CA ASN A 45 1.46 -22.16 -9.12
C ASN A 45 2.19 -20.81 -8.98
N LEU A 46 1.51 -19.70 -9.28
CA LEU A 46 2.06 -18.35 -9.06
C LEU A 46 2.46 -18.14 -7.60
N ARG A 47 1.61 -18.54 -6.64
CA ARG A 47 1.92 -18.44 -5.20
C ARG A 47 3.07 -19.32 -4.74
N LEU A 48 3.41 -20.37 -5.49
CA LEU A 48 4.56 -21.23 -5.21
C LEU A 48 5.86 -20.70 -5.83
N GLN A 49 5.81 -19.63 -6.62
CA GLN A 49 7.03 -19.02 -7.14
C GLN A 49 7.86 -18.45 -6.00
N ILE A 50 9.16 -18.76 -6.01
CA ILE A 50 10.08 -18.26 -4.99
C ILE A 50 10.42 -16.81 -5.31
N ASN A 51 10.15 -15.92 -4.35
CA ASN A 51 10.54 -14.53 -4.43
C ASN A 51 12.03 -14.37 -4.09
N ARG A 52 12.89 -14.63 -5.08
CA ARG A 52 14.36 -14.55 -4.91
C ARG A 52 14.87 -13.17 -4.51
N TRP A 53 14.06 -12.11 -4.66
CA TRP A 53 14.46 -10.78 -4.21
C TRP A 53 14.68 -10.76 -2.69
N ASN A 54 13.82 -11.45 -1.93
CA ASN A 54 13.88 -11.44 -0.48
C ASN A 54 15.12 -12.15 0.09
N ASP A 55 15.79 -12.97 -0.72
CA ASP A 55 17.03 -13.67 -0.36
C ASP A 55 18.24 -12.72 -0.28
N ARG A 56 18.12 -11.50 -0.80
CA ARG A 56 19.19 -10.49 -0.68
C ARG A 56 19.39 -10.14 0.80
N PRO A 57 20.64 -10.13 1.30
CA PRO A 57 20.89 -9.75 2.68
C PRO A 57 20.52 -8.28 2.89
N ALA A 58 20.08 -7.94 4.10
CA ALA A 58 19.96 -6.53 4.46
C ALA A 58 21.32 -5.83 4.33
N LYS A 59 21.29 -4.58 3.89
CA LYS A 59 22.47 -3.72 3.90
C LYS A 59 22.75 -3.30 5.33
N LYS A 60 23.97 -3.51 5.81
CA LYS A 60 24.37 -3.10 7.16
C LYS A 60 24.30 -1.58 7.27
N ILE A 61 23.41 -1.06 8.10
CA ILE A 61 23.28 0.38 8.34
C ILE A 61 24.17 0.87 9.49
N ASP A 62 24.81 -0.03 10.25
CA ASP A 62 25.53 0.32 11.49
C ASP A 62 26.61 1.39 11.28
N HIS A 63 27.33 1.31 10.17
CA HIS A 63 28.37 2.28 9.82
C HIS A 63 27.81 3.69 9.49
N LEU A 64 26.51 3.82 9.19
CA LEU A 64 25.89 5.10 8.89
C LEU A 64 25.69 5.94 10.17
N TYR A 65 25.60 5.31 11.33
CA TYR A 65 25.47 6.01 12.61
C TYR A 65 26.69 6.88 12.93
N ASP A 66 27.86 6.51 12.44
CA ASP A 66 29.10 7.23 12.73
C ASP A 66 29.22 8.54 11.94
N THR A 67 28.46 8.67 10.84
CA THR A 67 28.58 9.79 9.88
C THR A 67 27.35 10.70 9.82
N ASP A 68 26.22 10.26 10.37
CA ASP A 68 24.99 11.06 10.45
C ASP A 68 24.57 11.23 11.92
N PRO A 69 24.80 12.42 12.53
CA PRO A 69 24.44 12.68 13.93
C PRO A 69 22.95 12.54 14.23
N VAL A 70 22.07 12.81 13.25
CA VAL A 70 20.62 12.69 13.43
C VAL A 70 20.26 11.21 13.50
N LEU A 71 20.76 10.41 12.55
CA LEU A 71 20.54 8.97 12.56
C LEU A 71 21.14 8.32 13.81
N LYS A 72 22.33 8.77 14.26
CA LYS A 72 22.93 8.32 15.52
C LYS A 72 22.01 8.55 16.71
N GLY A 73 21.47 9.76 16.85
CA GLY A 73 20.52 10.08 17.92
C GLY A 73 19.25 9.25 17.86
N ILE A 74 18.72 8.99 16.66
CA ILE A 74 17.59 8.08 16.45
C ILE A 74 17.97 6.67 16.93
N HIS A 75 19.11 6.13 16.51
CA HIS A 75 19.56 4.79 16.86
C HIS A 75 19.79 4.62 18.37
N GLU A 76 20.57 5.51 18.99
CA GLU A 76 20.85 5.49 20.43
C GLU A 76 19.55 5.51 21.25
N ARG A 77 18.58 6.32 20.82
CA ARG A 77 17.25 6.36 21.43
C ARG A 77 16.51 5.05 21.25
N MET A 78 16.48 4.49 20.03
CA MET A 78 15.78 3.23 19.77
C MET A 78 16.40 2.09 20.57
N VAL A 79 17.73 2.00 20.65
CA VAL A 79 18.43 1.03 21.50
C VAL A 79 18.06 1.21 22.98
N THR A 80 18.14 2.44 23.49
CA THR A 80 17.88 2.76 24.91
C THR A 80 16.42 2.50 25.29
N LYS A 81 15.47 2.93 24.46
CA LYS A 81 14.03 2.84 24.73
C LYS A 81 13.43 1.49 24.30
N SER A 82 14.11 0.67 23.50
CA SER A 82 13.58 -0.58 22.89
C SER A 82 12.84 -1.48 23.88
N LYS A 83 13.36 -1.62 25.10
CA LYS A 83 12.77 -2.46 26.17
C LYS A 83 11.41 -1.96 26.67
N PHE A 84 11.16 -0.65 26.58
CA PHE A 84 9.94 0.00 27.04
C PHE A 84 8.97 0.32 25.89
N MET A 85 9.41 0.18 24.64
CA MET A 85 8.57 0.41 23.47
C MET A 85 7.67 -0.78 23.17
N SER A 86 6.43 -0.47 22.83
CA SER A 86 5.43 -1.46 22.39
C SER A 86 5.87 -2.14 21.09
N SER A 87 5.55 -3.43 20.95
CA SER A 87 5.73 -4.21 19.72
C SER A 87 4.66 -3.93 18.66
N GLU A 88 3.70 -3.06 18.95
CA GLU A 88 2.73 -2.57 17.97
C GLU A 88 3.40 -1.77 16.83
N VAL A 89 2.62 -1.45 15.81
CA VAL A 89 3.02 -0.59 14.70
C VAL A 89 2.32 0.76 14.87
N THR A 90 3.08 1.86 14.88
CA THR A 90 2.50 3.20 14.74
C THR A 90 2.20 3.43 13.26
N LEU A 91 0.95 3.74 12.95
CA LEU A 91 0.50 4.08 11.62
C LEU A 91 0.68 5.58 11.37
N VAL A 92 1.19 5.91 10.19
CA VAL A 92 1.29 7.27 9.68
C VAL A 92 0.43 7.36 8.43
N THR A 93 -0.43 8.36 8.36
CA THR A 93 -1.26 8.61 7.19
C THR A 93 -1.42 10.10 6.95
N ALA A 94 -1.89 10.48 5.77
CA ALA A 94 -2.27 11.85 5.50
C ALA A 94 -3.45 11.96 4.54
N TYR A 95 -4.13 13.11 4.63
CA TYR A 95 -5.08 13.54 3.63
C TYR A 95 -4.85 15.00 3.27
N PHE A 96 -4.57 15.25 1.99
CA PHE A 96 -4.52 16.58 1.42
C PHE A 96 -5.59 16.71 0.33
N ASN A 97 -6.43 17.73 0.40
CA ASN A 97 -7.55 17.86 -0.52
C ASN A 97 -7.10 18.35 -1.91
N LEU A 98 -6.88 17.43 -2.84
CA LEU A 98 -6.56 17.74 -4.23
C LEU A 98 -7.79 17.91 -5.14
N GLY A 99 -9.00 17.90 -4.58
CA GLY A 99 -10.24 17.90 -5.35
C GLY A 99 -10.55 16.54 -6.00
N LYS A 100 -11.10 16.57 -7.22
CA LYS A 100 -11.44 15.35 -7.98
C LYS A 100 -10.26 14.88 -8.80
N LEU A 101 -9.95 13.59 -8.74
CA LEU A 101 -8.86 12.97 -9.51
C LEU A 101 -9.40 11.96 -10.50
N ASN A 102 -8.85 11.96 -11.71
CA ASN A 102 -9.05 10.89 -12.67
C ASN A 102 -8.08 9.75 -12.33
N LYS A 103 -8.60 8.66 -11.76
CA LYS A 103 -7.83 7.46 -11.48
C LYS A 103 -8.69 6.25 -11.82
N GLY A 104 -8.11 5.30 -12.57
CA GLY A 104 -8.79 4.04 -12.91
C GLY A 104 -9.95 4.11 -13.92
N ARG A 105 -10.05 5.17 -14.74
CA ARG A 105 -11.02 5.16 -15.86
C ARG A 105 -10.45 4.32 -17.01
N LYS A 106 -10.93 3.09 -17.16
CA LYS A 106 -10.73 2.36 -18.41
C LYS A 106 -11.77 2.86 -19.41
N PHE A 107 -11.33 3.41 -20.54
CA PHE A 107 -12.22 3.94 -21.60
C PHE A 107 -13.20 5.05 -21.17
N GLY A 108 -12.83 5.86 -20.16
CA GLY A 108 -13.66 7.00 -19.73
C GLY A 108 -14.91 6.65 -18.91
N ILE A 109 -15.17 5.36 -18.63
CA ILE A 109 -16.35 4.89 -17.90
C ILE A 109 -15.97 4.58 -16.45
N GLY A 110 -16.58 5.28 -15.49
CA GLY A 110 -16.45 5.04 -14.06
C GLY A 110 -16.35 6.32 -13.23
N PRO A 111 -16.84 6.34 -11.98
CA PRO A 111 -16.75 7.53 -11.14
C PRO A 111 -15.28 7.77 -10.79
N GLY A 112 -14.77 8.95 -11.17
CA GLY A 112 -13.48 9.44 -10.69
C GLY A 112 -13.40 9.44 -9.17
N TYR A 113 -12.21 9.65 -8.64
CA TYR A 113 -12.02 9.69 -7.19
C TYR A 113 -12.53 11.04 -6.66
N THR A 114 -13.38 11.02 -5.64
CA THR A 114 -13.95 12.21 -5.00
C THR A 114 -13.63 12.24 -3.51
N PRO A 115 -13.63 13.43 -2.88
CA PRO A 115 -13.48 13.56 -1.43
C PRO A 115 -14.43 12.67 -0.62
N GLU A 116 -15.70 12.54 -1.03
CA GLU A 116 -16.72 11.74 -0.33
C GLU A 116 -16.38 10.25 -0.36
N LYS A 117 -15.83 9.76 -1.47
CA LYS A 117 -15.36 8.38 -1.60
C LYS A 117 -14.20 8.12 -0.62
N TYR A 118 -13.28 9.06 -0.50
CA TYR A 118 -12.19 8.99 0.48
C TYR A 118 -12.70 9.05 1.91
N LYS A 119 -13.66 9.93 2.24
CA LYS A 119 -14.31 9.97 3.57
C LYS A 119 -14.91 8.61 3.94
N ARG A 120 -15.55 7.90 2.99
CA ARG A 120 -16.02 6.52 3.22
C ARG A 120 -14.87 5.55 3.52
N TRP A 121 -13.76 5.63 2.81
CA TRP A 121 -12.60 4.77 3.05
C TRP A 121 -11.90 5.07 4.37
N MET A 122 -11.81 6.35 4.77
CA MET A 122 -11.28 6.78 6.06
C MET A 122 -11.99 6.13 7.24
N SER A 123 -13.28 5.78 7.10
CA SER A 123 -14.06 5.16 8.18
C SER A 123 -13.42 3.88 8.76
N VAL A 124 -12.55 3.19 7.99
CA VAL A 124 -11.84 2.01 8.48
C VAL A 124 -10.84 2.36 9.58
N PHE A 125 -10.28 3.58 9.60
CA PHE A 125 -9.34 4.00 10.64
C PHE A 125 -9.99 4.10 12.02
N GLY A 126 -11.33 4.15 12.11
CA GLY A 126 -12.06 4.00 13.36
C GLY A 126 -12.04 2.60 13.93
N ARG A 127 -11.46 1.63 13.21
CA ARG A 127 -11.37 0.22 13.63
C ARG A 127 -9.94 -0.29 13.64
N LEU A 128 -8.97 0.56 13.29
CA LEU A 128 -7.55 0.20 13.33
C LEU A 128 -7.01 0.40 14.74
N ASP A 129 -6.81 -0.70 15.47
CA ASP A 129 -6.27 -0.69 16.83
C ASP A 129 -4.75 -0.55 16.83
N ASN A 130 -4.30 0.61 16.37
CA ASN A 130 -2.90 1.02 16.34
C ASN A 130 -2.79 2.47 16.82
N PRO A 131 -1.64 2.86 17.40
CA PRO A 131 -1.29 4.27 17.49
C PRO A 131 -1.28 4.88 16.09
N LEU A 132 -1.91 6.03 15.93
CA LEU A 132 -2.06 6.70 14.64
C LEU A 132 -1.53 8.13 14.71
N VAL A 133 -0.72 8.51 13.73
CA VAL A 133 -0.42 9.91 13.41
C VAL A 133 -1.05 10.23 12.07
N ILE A 134 -1.93 11.24 12.03
CA ILE A 134 -2.53 11.73 10.79
C ILE A 134 -2.18 13.18 10.54
N PHE A 135 -1.76 13.47 9.31
CA PHE A 135 -1.55 14.83 8.81
C PHE A 135 -2.69 15.24 7.88
N THR A 136 -3.20 16.46 8.02
CA THR A 136 -4.21 16.96 7.08
C THR A 136 -4.25 18.48 6.98
N ASP A 137 -4.61 18.98 5.79
CA ASP A 137 -4.95 20.39 5.51
C ASP A 137 -6.45 20.68 5.67
N SER A 138 -7.25 19.70 6.09
CA SER A 138 -8.71 19.80 6.16
C SER A 138 -9.22 19.71 7.59
N HIS A 139 -9.93 20.76 8.04
CA HIS A 139 -10.62 20.77 9.33
C HIS A 139 -11.63 19.62 9.45
N ASP A 140 -12.50 19.45 8.44
CA ASP A 140 -13.48 18.35 8.40
C ASP A 140 -12.85 16.97 8.60
N ILE A 141 -11.68 16.72 8.00
CA ILE A 141 -11.01 15.43 8.14
C ILE A 141 -10.38 15.28 9.51
N ALA A 142 -9.80 16.36 10.06
CA ALA A 142 -9.30 16.34 11.42
C ALA A 142 -10.42 16.04 12.43
N ASP A 143 -11.57 16.69 12.30
CA ASP A 143 -12.73 16.48 13.18
C ASP A 143 -13.26 15.04 13.04
N MET A 144 -13.39 14.54 11.79
CA MET A 144 -13.79 13.16 11.53
C MET A 144 -12.87 12.14 12.21
N PHE A 145 -11.54 12.32 12.15
CA PHE A 145 -10.61 11.40 12.82
C PHE A 145 -10.71 11.49 14.35
N SER A 146 -10.94 12.69 14.88
CA SER A 146 -11.15 12.91 16.32
C SER A 146 -12.38 12.14 16.81
N GLU A 147 -13.52 12.32 16.15
CA GLU A 147 -14.78 11.66 16.51
C GLU A 147 -14.69 10.14 16.34
N MET A 148 -14.21 9.69 15.18
CA MET A 148 -14.17 8.28 14.81
C MET A 148 -13.25 7.46 15.72
N ARG A 149 -12.20 8.06 16.29
CA ARG A 149 -11.21 7.37 17.12
C ARG A 149 -11.29 7.71 18.60
N ALA A 150 -12.26 8.53 19.03
CA ALA A 150 -12.45 8.94 20.43
C ALA A 150 -12.51 7.76 21.41
N HIS A 151 -13.04 6.61 20.98
CA HIS A 151 -13.17 5.42 21.82
C HIS A 151 -11.84 4.69 22.14
N PHE A 152 -10.74 5.00 21.46
CA PHE A 152 -9.43 4.40 21.74
C PHE A 152 -8.66 5.14 22.85
N GLY A 153 -9.04 6.36 23.20
CA GLY A 153 -8.30 7.23 24.13
C GLY A 153 -7.40 8.26 23.43
N ASP A 154 -7.09 9.33 24.16
CA ASP A 154 -6.43 10.54 23.62
C ASP A 154 -4.98 10.30 23.20
N ASP A 155 -4.30 9.30 23.75
CA ASP A 155 -2.91 8.95 23.46
C ASP A 155 -2.77 8.04 22.22
N ARG A 156 -3.87 7.46 21.73
CA ARG A 156 -3.87 6.54 20.57
C ARG A 156 -3.89 7.26 19.22
N THR A 157 -4.20 8.55 19.19
CA THR A 157 -4.34 9.29 17.93
C THR A 157 -3.77 10.69 18.04
N LYS A 158 -2.73 10.97 17.25
CA LYS A 158 -2.18 12.32 17.07
C LYS A 158 -2.67 12.89 15.74
N ILE A 159 -3.45 13.97 15.82
CA ILE A 159 -3.96 14.70 14.65
C ILE A 159 -3.11 15.95 14.47
N VAL A 160 -2.41 16.04 13.35
CA VAL A 160 -1.54 17.17 12.99
C VAL A 160 -2.19 17.94 11.85
N ARG A 161 -2.76 19.10 12.17
CA ARG A 161 -3.26 20.06 11.18
C ARG A 161 -2.08 20.85 10.64
N MET A 162 -1.94 20.91 9.32
CA MET A 162 -0.87 21.66 8.68
C MET A 162 -1.25 22.11 7.28
N ASN A 163 -0.60 23.17 6.79
CA ASN A 163 -0.74 23.56 5.40
C ASN A 163 0.21 22.72 4.53
N ARG A 164 -0.32 22.03 3.53
CA ARG A 164 0.48 21.18 2.64
C ARG A 164 1.59 21.94 1.92
N THR A 165 1.44 23.25 1.68
CA THR A 165 2.47 24.06 1.02
C THR A 165 3.72 24.28 1.89
N GLU A 166 3.66 23.95 3.17
CA GLU A 166 4.82 23.97 4.08
C GLU A 166 5.70 22.73 3.91
N LEU A 167 5.19 21.67 3.25
CA LEU A 167 5.95 20.47 2.98
C LEU A 167 6.94 20.70 1.84
N TYR A 168 8.17 20.25 2.04
CA TYR A 168 9.20 20.22 1.01
C TYR A 168 8.67 19.56 -0.28
N SER A 169 7.95 18.45 -0.15
CA SER A 169 7.40 17.72 -1.29
C SER A 169 6.46 18.57 -2.15
N PHE A 170 5.69 19.49 -1.55
CA PHE A 170 4.80 20.40 -2.28
C PHE A 170 5.53 21.61 -2.88
N SER A 171 6.69 21.98 -2.32
CA SER A 171 7.56 23.00 -2.93
C SER A 171 8.10 22.57 -4.30
N LEU A 172 8.10 21.27 -4.60
CA LEU A 172 8.55 20.70 -5.87
C LEU A 172 7.53 20.88 -7.01
N ALA A 173 6.26 21.20 -6.71
CA ALA A 173 5.18 21.25 -7.69
C ALA A 173 5.52 22.04 -8.98
N PRO A 174 6.13 23.25 -8.92
CA PRO A 174 6.51 23.98 -10.14
C PRO A 174 7.49 23.21 -11.03
N ARG A 175 8.53 22.60 -10.45
CA ARG A 175 9.54 21.82 -11.18
C ARG A 175 8.95 20.53 -11.76
N ILE A 176 8.08 19.86 -11.02
CA ILE A 176 7.38 18.66 -11.50
C ILE A 176 6.46 19.02 -12.68
N LYS A 177 5.77 20.16 -12.60
CA LYS A 177 4.93 20.67 -13.69
C LYS A 177 5.75 20.97 -14.95
N GLU A 178 6.93 21.55 -14.81
CA GLU A 178 7.87 21.75 -15.93
C GLU A 178 8.24 20.41 -16.58
N VAL A 179 8.52 19.38 -15.78
CA VAL A 179 8.81 18.03 -16.29
C VAL A 179 7.61 17.47 -17.08
N PHE A 180 6.41 17.51 -16.50
CA PHE A 180 5.20 16.99 -17.16
C PHE A 180 4.82 17.77 -18.42
N SER A 181 5.31 19.00 -18.58
CA SER A 181 5.06 19.84 -19.75
C SER A 181 6.05 19.62 -20.90
N GLN A 182 7.07 18.77 -20.73
CA GLN A 182 8.04 18.49 -21.78
C GLN A 182 7.38 17.81 -23.01
N PRO A 183 7.80 18.15 -24.24
CA PRO A 183 7.29 17.48 -25.44
C PRO A 183 7.54 15.97 -25.40
N GLY A 184 6.47 15.19 -25.56
CA GLY A 184 6.56 13.71 -25.57
C GLY A 184 6.63 13.06 -24.18
N TYR A 185 6.52 13.83 -23.09
CA TYR A 185 6.41 13.26 -21.75
C TYR A 185 5.12 12.42 -21.62
N PRO A 186 5.15 11.24 -20.98
CA PRO A 186 3.97 10.39 -20.84
C PRO A 186 2.86 11.10 -20.06
N ALA A 187 1.61 10.85 -20.45
CA ALA A 187 0.42 11.45 -19.84
C ALA A 187 -0.46 10.38 -19.19
N TYR A 188 -0.02 9.85 -18.04
CA TYR A 188 -0.76 8.90 -17.22
C TYR A 188 -1.51 9.63 -16.11
N ASP A 189 -2.83 9.60 -16.16
CA ASP A 189 -3.70 10.17 -15.12
C ASP A 189 -3.67 9.32 -13.83
N PRO A 190 -3.39 9.90 -12.64
CA PRO A 190 -2.90 11.27 -12.36
C PRO A 190 -1.36 11.36 -12.26
N ASN A 191 -0.65 10.24 -12.40
CA ASN A 191 0.77 10.04 -12.10
C ASN A 191 1.75 11.01 -12.78
N THR A 192 1.49 11.41 -14.03
CA THR A 192 2.41 12.27 -14.80
C THR A 192 1.72 13.48 -15.43
N VAL A 193 0.55 13.85 -14.89
CA VAL A 193 -0.24 14.99 -15.39
C VAL A 193 -0.70 15.94 -14.29
N ASN A 194 -0.67 15.51 -13.03
CA ASN A 194 -1.02 16.33 -11.88
C ASN A 194 0.17 16.39 -10.91
N GLU A 195 0.88 17.51 -10.94
CA GLU A 195 2.06 17.75 -10.11
C GLU A 195 1.76 17.63 -8.62
N ASN A 196 0.57 18.06 -8.17
CA ASN A 196 0.17 17.98 -6.78
C ASN A 196 -0.11 16.55 -6.33
N TYR A 197 -0.53 15.67 -7.24
CA TYR A 197 -0.67 14.25 -6.93
C TYR A 197 0.70 13.61 -6.66
N SER A 198 1.71 13.89 -7.51
CA SER A 198 3.09 13.45 -7.24
C SER A 198 3.62 14.01 -5.93
N CYS A 199 3.35 15.29 -5.62
CA CYS A 199 3.72 15.90 -4.35
C CYS A 199 3.13 15.13 -3.14
N VAL A 200 1.87 14.69 -3.21
CA VAL A 200 1.27 13.84 -2.15
C VAL A 200 1.97 12.49 -2.04
N MET A 201 2.37 11.89 -3.16
CA MET A 201 3.09 10.61 -3.15
C MET A 201 4.50 10.75 -2.53
N HIS A 202 5.20 11.85 -2.79
CA HIS A 202 6.50 12.13 -2.18
C HIS A 202 6.38 12.53 -0.70
N ALA A 203 5.31 13.25 -0.32
CA ALA A 203 5.05 13.67 1.05
C ALA A 203 4.94 12.51 2.04
N LYS A 204 4.59 11.29 1.58
CA LYS A 204 4.58 10.08 2.42
C LYS A 204 5.90 9.88 3.16
N PHE A 205 7.02 10.03 2.44
CA PHE A 205 8.35 9.79 2.96
C PHE A 205 8.81 10.93 3.87
N GLU A 206 8.53 12.16 3.49
CA GLU A 206 8.77 13.34 4.31
C GLU A 206 8.04 13.27 5.65
N LEU A 207 6.76 12.88 5.64
CA LEU A 207 5.94 12.79 6.85
C LEU A 207 6.36 11.64 7.76
N VAL A 208 6.74 10.48 7.21
CA VAL A 208 7.31 9.40 8.02
C VAL A 208 8.63 9.83 8.66
N ALA A 209 9.52 10.50 7.89
CA ALA A 209 10.76 11.05 8.43
C ALA A 209 10.48 12.06 9.55
N LYS A 210 9.48 12.93 9.38
CA LYS A 210 9.03 13.91 10.38
C LYS A 210 8.55 13.23 11.66
N VAL A 211 7.68 12.21 11.56
CA VAL A 211 7.21 11.41 12.71
C VAL A 211 8.38 10.80 13.48
N ILE A 212 9.38 10.27 12.78
CA ILE A 212 10.55 9.65 13.40
C ILE A 212 11.45 10.69 14.09
N LYS A 213 11.69 11.81 13.42
CA LYS A 213 12.57 12.89 13.92
C LYS A 213 11.95 13.61 15.12
N GLU A 214 10.64 13.83 15.11
CA GLU A 214 9.90 14.56 16.15
C GLU A 214 9.31 13.64 17.23
N GLU A 215 9.72 12.37 17.26
CA GLU A 215 9.33 11.39 18.29
C GLU A 215 7.80 11.27 18.48
N MET A 216 7.03 11.32 17.39
CA MET A 216 5.57 11.26 17.45
C MET A 216 5.02 9.83 17.63
N PHE A 217 5.82 8.90 18.16
CA PHE A 217 5.52 7.49 18.25
C PHE A 217 6.20 6.86 19.48
N GLN A 218 5.63 5.76 20.00
CA GLN A 218 6.16 5.02 21.16
C GLN A 218 6.27 3.50 20.87
N THR A 219 6.39 3.15 19.59
CA THR A 219 6.43 1.76 19.10
C THR A 219 7.76 1.41 18.43
N ARG A 220 8.11 0.13 18.40
CA ARG A 220 9.33 -0.37 17.72
C ARG A 220 9.26 -0.28 16.19
N TYR A 221 8.06 -0.15 15.64
CA TYR A 221 7.81 -0.15 14.20
C TYR A 221 6.90 1.01 13.81
N VAL A 222 7.16 1.55 12.63
CA VAL A 222 6.36 2.60 12.00
C VAL A 222 5.93 2.11 10.63
N SER A 223 4.74 2.50 10.19
CA SER A 223 4.27 2.19 8.84
C SER A 223 3.52 3.36 8.25
N TRP A 224 3.81 3.69 7.00
CA TRP A 224 2.89 4.49 6.20
C TRP A 224 1.69 3.64 5.78
N LEU A 225 0.49 4.22 5.84
CA LEU A 225 -0.74 3.57 5.39
C LEU A 225 -1.62 4.55 4.61
N ASP A 226 -1.83 4.28 3.31
CA ASP A 226 -2.78 5.04 2.50
C ASP A 226 -4.20 4.87 3.03
N ILE A 227 -4.95 5.98 3.07
CA ILE A 227 -6.36 6.02 3.51
C ILE A 227 -7.24 5.02 2.75
N GLY A 228 -6.94 4.79 1.48
CA GLY A 228 -7.69 3.90 0.61
C GLY A 228 -7.27 2.43 0.67
N LEU A 229 -6.33 2.02 1.53
CA LEU A 229 -5.79 0.67 1.53
C LEU A 229 -6.89 -0.37 1.84
N PHE A 230 -7.59 -0.19 2.96
CA PHE A 230 -8.60 -1.13 3.46
C PHE A 230 -10.01 -0.89 2.86
N ARG A 231 -10.09 -0.34 1.65
CA ARG A 231 -11.37 0.01 1.00
C ARG A 231 -12.32 -1.15 0.74
N ALA A 232 -11.83 -2.39 0.68
CA ALA A 232 -12.68 -3.57 0.48
C ALA A 232 -13.45 -3.97 1.74
N VAL A 233 -13.00 -3.53 2.92
CA VAL A 233 -13.55 -3.91 4.23
C VAL A 233 -14.24 -2.74 4.95
N VAL A 234 -14.68 -1.73 4.20
CA VAL A 234 -15.39 -0.56 4.75
C VAL A 234 -16.64 -0.93 5.54
N ASN A 235 -17.29 -2.03 5.18
CA ASN A 235 -18.54 -2.48 5.81
C ASN A 235 -18.29 -3.42 7.01
N GLU A 236 -17.06 -3.90 7.24
CA GLU A 236 -16.73 -4.68 8.44
C GLU A 236 -16.83 -3.80 9.69
N GLN A 237 -17.21 -4.38 10.82
CA GLN A 237 -17.53 -3.62 12.05
C GLN A 237 -16.56 -3.90 13.21
N TYR A 238 -15.78 -4.98 13.15
CA TYR A 238 -14.86 -5.31 14.23
C TYR A 238 -13.57 -4.49 14.13
N VAL A 239 -12.98 -4.29 15.31
CA VAL A 239 -11.66 -3.67 15.48
C VAL A 239 -10.58 -4.69 15.14
N PHE A 240 -9.54 -4.26 14.44
CA PHE A 240 -8.39 -5.10 14.08
C PHE A 240 -7.09 -4.29 14.08
N PRO A 241 -5.95 -4.89 14.47
CA PRO A 241 -4.65 -4.23 14.42
C PRO A 241 -3.90 -4.54 13.12
N VAL A 242 -3.07 -3.60 12.68
CA VAL A 242 -1.94 -3.85 11.79
C VAL A 242 -0.77 -4.36 12.61
N ARG A 243 -0.28 -5.55 12.29
CA ARG A 243 0.87 -6.22 12.92
C ARG A 243 2.01 -6.40 11.94
N LEU A 244 3.14 -6.90 12.44
CA LEU A 244 4.23 -7.33 11.57
C LEU A 244 3.76 -8.48 10.66
N PRO A 245 4.07 -8.43 9.36
CA PRO A 245 3.81 -9.56 8.48
C PRO A 245 4.72 -10.74 8.84
N HIS A 246 4.29 -11.95 8.49
CA HIS A 246 5.08 -13.16 8.72
C HIS A 246 6.45 -13.06 8.01
N GLY A 247 7.52 -13.47 8.70
CA GLY A 247 8.88 -13.45 8.16
C GLY A 247 9.46 -12.05 7.95
N PHE A 248 8.90 -11.01 8.59
CA PHE A 248 9.41 -9.64 8.52
C PHE A 248 10.89 -9.54 8.94
N ASP A 249 11.70 -8.92 8.10
CA ASP A 249 13.11 -8.62 8.34
C ASP A 249 13.23 -7.17 8.88
N PRO A 250 13.64 -6.98 10.14
CA PRO A 250 13.69 -5.65 10.77
C PRO A 250 14.75 -4.72 10.17
N ASP A 251 15.67 -5.23 9.35
CA ASP A 251 16.71 -4.46 8.68
C ASP A 251 16.30 -4.06 7.24
N LYS A 252 15.07 -4.39 6.82
CA LYS A 252 14.50 -4.05 5.51
C LYS A 252 13.22 -3.22 5.64
N VAL A 253 12.76 -2.67 4.51
CA VAL A 253 11.43 -2.06 4.40
C VAL A 253 10.47 -3.02 3.71
N ALA A 254 9.36 -3.34 4.38
CA ALA A 254 8.32 -4.20 3.84
C ALA A 254 7.42 -3.43 2.86
N TYR A 255 7.14 -4.03 1.70
CA TYR A 255 6.26 -3.50 0.66
C TYR A 255 5.39 -4.60 0.03
N SER A 256 4.26 -4.23 -0.56
CA SER A 256 3.57 -5.11 -1.52
C SER A 256 4.37 -5.21 -2.83
N GLY A 257 4.70 -6.40 -3.30
CA GLY A 257 5.29 -6.63 -4.63
C GLY A 257 4.21 -6.70 -5.72
N GLN A 258 4.40 -5.98 -6.83
CA GLN A 258 3.47 -5.96 -7.98
C GLN A 258 3.94 -6.82 -9.14
N THR A 259 5.24 -6.75 -9.43
CA THR A 259 5.85 -7.46 -10.55
C THR A 259 7.22 -7.98 -10.12
N VAL A 260 7.81 -8.85 -10.94
CA VAL A 260 9.21 -9.26 -10.75
C VAL A 260 10.10 -8.07 -11.09
N PHE A 261 11.10 -7.80 -10.23
CA PHE A 261 12.07 -6.75 -10.49
C PHE A 261 12.87 -7.04 -11.76
N ASP A 262 12.71 -6.20 -12.78
CA ASP A 262 13.57 -6.18 -13.97
C ASP A 262 14.66 -5.12 -13.80
N SER A 263 15.92 -5.57 -13.72
CA SER A 263 17.12 -4.73 -13.55
C SER A 263 17.66 -4.14 -14.86
N THR A 264 17.04 -4.46 -15.99
CA THR A 264 17.49 -4.03 -17.33
C THR A 264 16.83 -2.73 -17.78
N LEU A 265 15.75 -2.32 -17.10
CA LEU A 265 15.00 -1.12 -17.44
C LEU A 265 15.74 0.14 -17.06
N SER A 266 15.77 1.10 -17.97
CA SER A 266 16.22 2.45 -17.66
C SER A 266 15.19 3.23 -16.84
N PRO A 267 15.61 4.28 -16.10
CA PRO A 267 14.69 5.17 -15.40
C PRO A 267 13.59 5.75 -16.30
N TYR A 268 13.95 6.15 -17.52
CA TYR A 268 13.01 6.71 -18.48
C TYR A 268 11.98 5.66 -18.95
N GLN A 269 12.41 4.42 -19.24
CA GLN A 269 11.49 3.34 -19.60
C GLN A 269 10.49 3.02 -18.48
N ILE A 270 10.94 3.01 -17.22
CA ILE A 270 10.06 2.77 -16.07
C ILE A 270 8.93 3.82 -16.02
N ILE A 271 9.23 5.08 -16.31
CA ILE A 271 8.24 6.16 -16.31
C ILE A 271 7.34 6.11 -17.55
N VAL A 272 7.93 5.99 -18.75
CA VAL A 272 7.19 5.99 -20.03
C VAL A 272 6.29 4.78 -20.17
N GLU A 273 6.63 3.64 -19.59
CA GLU A 273 5.81 2.43 -19.65
C GLU A 273 4.96 2.22 -18.37
N ASP A 274 4.91 3.21 -17.46
CA ASP A 274 4.19 3.18 -16.18
C ASP A 274 4.46 1.89 -15.37
N LYS A 275 5.73 1.47 -15.32
CA LYS A 275 6.11 0.23 -14.62
C LYS A 275 6.17 0.46 -13.12
N ALA A 276 5.68 -0.53 -12.38
CA ALA A 276 5.82 -0.59 -10.93
C ALA A 276 6.34 -1.94 -10.49
N TRP A 277 7.35 -1.93 -9.62
CA TRP A 277 7.87 -3.12 -8.96
C TRP A 277 7.15 -3.35 -7.62
N VAL A 278 6.90 -2.30 -6.86
CA VAL A 278 6.21 -2.35 -5.56
C VAL A 278 5.02 -1.39 -5.49
N GLY A 279 4.08 -1.69 -4.61
CA GLY A 279 2.91 -0.86 -4.34
C GLY A 279 3.18 0.17 -3.25
N GLY A 280 2.98 1.45 -3.56
CA GLY A 280 3.22 2.57 -2.61
C GLY A 280 2.14 2.77 -1.52
N ALA A 281 1.17 1.86 -1.42
CA ALA A 281 0.02 2.04 -0.51
C ALA A 281 0.35 1.81 0.96
N MET A 282 1.37 1.01 1.24
CA MET A 282 1.85 0.75 2.59
C MET A 282 3.33 0.39 2.52
N PHE A 283 4.09 0.93 3.48
CA PHE A 283 5.44 0.47 3.77
C PHE A 283 5.67 0.45 5.28
N LEU A 284 6.47 -0.51 5.74
CA LEU A 284 6.67 -0.78 7.17
C LEU A 284 8.14 -1.05 7.45
N GLY A 285 8.65 -0.55 8.57
CA GLY A 285 10.03 -0.78 8.99
C GLY A 285 10.30 -0.33 10.41
N ARG A 286 11.53 -0.57 10.88
CA ARG A 286 12.04 0.09 12.09
C ARG A 286 12.30 1.58 11.83
N PRO A 287 12.18 2.46 12.84
CA PRO A 287 12.42 3.89 12.70
C PRO A 287 13.77 4.24 12.07
N GLU A 288 14.89 3.62 12.46
CA GLU A 288 16.19 3.97 11.89
C GLU A 288 16.27 3.59 10.40
N VAL A 289 15.77 2.40 10.07
CA VAL A 289 15.72 1.87 8.71
C VAL A 289 14.85 2.74 7.81
N LEU A 290 13.65 3.09 8.28
CA LEU A 290 12.74 3.98 7.54
C LEU A 290 13.30 5.37 7.39
N TYR A 291 13.96 5.92 8.42
CA TYR A 291 14.58 7.23 8.32
C TYR A 291 15.61 7.26 7.19
N VAL A 292 16.57 6.33 7.18
CA VAL A 292 17.57 6.22 6.09
C VAL A 292 16.89 6.08 4.73
N TYR A 293 15.93 5.17 4.63
CA TYR A 293 15.21 4.90 3.40
C TYR A 293 14.45 6.12 2.86
N THR A 294 13.80 6.90 3.73
CA THR A 294 13.11 8.14 3.33
C THR A 294 14.09 9.20 2.82
N GLN A 295 15.29 9.31 3.40
CA GLN A 295 16.31 10.23 2.88
C GLN A 295 16.78 9.81 1.49
N ASP A 296 17.06 8.52 1.29
CA ASP A 296 17.49 8.00 -0.02
C ASP A 296 16.40 8.20 -1.08
N TYR A 297 15.13 8.01 -0.70
CA TYR A 297 14.00 8.27 -1.57
C TYR A 297 13.93 9.75 -1.97
N LEU A 298 14.00 10.69 -1.04
CA LEU A 298 13.91 12.12 -1.34
C LEU A 298 15.11 12.58 -2.20
N ASN A 299 16.30 12.02 -1.97
CA ASN A 299 17.46 12.25 -2.84
C ASN A 299 17.23 11.72 -4.27
N ALA A 300 16.57 10.57 -4.42
CA ALA A 300 16.21 10.04 -5.73
C ALA A 300 15.18 10.93 -6.44
N VAL A 301 14.20 11.50 -5.72
CA VAL A 301 13.26 12.49 -6.27
C VAL A 301 14.02 13.69 -6.83
N GLU A 302 14.89 14.33 -6.05
CA GLU A 302 15.67 15.48 -6.53
C GLU A 302 16.52 15.14 -7.75
N LYS A 303 17.17 13.97 -7.72
CA LYS A 303 17.99 13.53 -8.84
C LYS A 303 17.16 13.36 -10.10
N LEU A 304 15.99 12.73 -10.01
CA LEU A 304 15.09 12.56 -11.15
C LEU A 304 14.62 13.91 -11.70
N ILE A 305 14.17 14.84 -10.84
CA ILE A 305 13.75 16.19 -11.28
C ILE A 305 14.92 16.88 -12.00
N SER A 306 16.15 16.79 -11.48
CA SER A 306 17.35 17.38 -12.10
C SER A 306 17.67 16.80 -13.49
N GLU A 307 17.22 15.58 -13.77
CA GLU A 307 17.36 14.91 -15.06
C GLU A 307 16.13 15.08 -15.96
N GLY A 308 15.18 15.95 -15.57
CA GLY A 308 13.98 16.19 -16.35
C GLY A 308 12.99 15.02 -16.33
N MET A 309 13.00 14.20 -15.27
CA MET A 309 12.13 13.04 -15.12
C MET A 309 11.36 13.09 -13.79
N MET A 310 10.09 12.71 -13.78
CA MET A 310 9.30 12.56 -12.57
C MET A 310 8.06 11.68 -12.80
N SER A 311 7.61 11.04 -11.73
CA SER A 311 6.32 10.34 -11.69
C SER A 311 5.88 10.23 -10.23
N THR A 312 5.35 9.08 -9.80
CA THR A 312 4.91 8.84 -8.43
C THR A 312 5.91 8.02 -7.63
N ASP A 313 5.58 7.77 -6.36
CA ASP A 313 6.39 6.98 -5.44
C ASP A 313 6.78 5.61 -6.00
N GLN A 314 5.87 4.92 -6.67
CA GLN A 314 6.10 3.58 -7.20
C GLN A 314 7.23 3.54 -8.24
N GLN A 315 7.24 4.48 -9.17
CA GLN A 315 8.31 4.59 -10.18
C GLN A 315 9.61 5.04 -9.54
N VAL A 316 9.59 6.03 -8.64
CA VAL A 316 10.81 6.48 -7.94
C VAL A 316 11.45 5.33 -7.15
N ILE A 317 10.66 4.53 -6.44
CA ILE A 317 11.15 3.35 -5.72
C ILE A 317 11.73 2.33 -6.69
N TYR A 318 11.08 2.07 -7.83
CA TYR A 318 11.63 1.14 -8.80
C TYR A 318 12.99 1.65 -9.34
N ILE A 319 13.05 2.93 -9.69
CA ILE A 319 14.24 3.57 -10.25
C ILE A 319 15.42 3.56 -9.28
N MET A 320 15.20 3.88 -7.99
CA MET A 320 16.32 3.96 -7.05
C MET A 320 17.06 2.63 -6.89
N TYR A 321 16.39 1.49 -7.13
CA TYR A 321 17.01 0.17 -7.09
C TYR A 321 17.65 -0.27 -8.42
N GLN A 322 17.50 0.51 -9.50
CA GLN A 322 18.10 0.16 -10.80
C GLN A 322 19.63 0.24 -10.75
N PRO A 323 20.37 -0.73 -11.34
CA PRO A 323 21.84 -0.71 -11.36
C PRO A 323 22.44 0.53 -12.02
N ILE A 324 21.75 1.14 -12.99
CA ILE A 324 22.27 2.31 -13.72
C ILE A 324 21.97 3.65 -13.04
N PHE A 325 21.04 3.71 -12.08
CA PHE A 325 20.66 4.96 -11.44
C PHE A 325 21.70 5.40 -10.39
N PRO A 326 22.20 6.64 -10.36
CA PRO A 326 23.33 7.02 -9.53
C PRO A 326 23.04 7.06 -8.02
N VAL A 327 21.80 7.36 -7.60
CA VAL A 327 21.43 7.36 -6.18
C VAL A 327 21.08 5.94 -5.76
N LYS A 328 21.93 5.33 -4.91
CA LYS A 328 21.72 3.96 -4.43
C LYS A 328 21.07 3.95 -3.05
N PRO A 329 19.97 3.20 -2.84
CA PRO A 329 19.40 3.01 -1.52
C PRO A 329 20.39 2.27 -0.62
N ARG A 330 20.55 2.78 0.60
CA ARG A 330 21.33 2.18 1.68
C ARG A 330 20.55 1.10 2.43
N VAL A 331 19.25 0.99 2.19
CA VAL A 331 18.36 -0.01 2.78
C VAL A 331 17.84 -0.96 1.69
N GLU A 332 17.57 -2.21 2.04
CA GLU A 332 16.92 -3.17 1.12
C GLU A 332 15.40 -3.24 1.36
N ILE A 333 14.67 -3.62 0.32
CA ILE A 333 13.22 -3.86 0.40
C ILE A 333 12.96 -5.35 0.55
N GLN A 334 12.01 -5.70 1.41
CA GLN A 334 11.36 -7.00 1.46
C GLN A 334 9.98 -6.89 0.81
N THR A 335 9.69 -7.75 -0.16
CA THR A 335 8.42 -7.71 -0.90
C THR A 335 7.49 -8.86 -0.49
N TYR A 336 6.20 -8.52 -0.36
CA TYR A 336 5.10 -9.43 -0.06
C TYR A 336 4.18 -9.46 -1.27
N THR A 337 3.99 -10.61 -1.90
CA THR A 337 3.23 -10.73 -3.15
C THR A 337 2.64 -12.13 -3.29
N THR A 338 1.57 -12.24 -4.07
CA THR A 338 1.05 -13.51 -4.60
C THR A 338 1.47 -13.75 -6.05
N PHE A 339 2.33 -12.87 -6.59
CA PHE A 339 2.69 -12.76 -8.01
C PHE A 339 1.48 -12.44 -8.89
N SER A 340 0.45 -11.82 -8.32
CA SER A 340 -0.70 -11.30 -9.06
C SER A 340 -0.46 -9.85 -9.49
N THR A 341 -1.04 -9.46 -10.61
CA THR A 341 -0.94 -8.09 -11.15
C THR A 341 -1.79 -7.06 -10.40
N ASP A 342 -2.54 -7.45 -9.35
CA ASP A 342 -3.38 -6.58 -8.53
C ASP A 342 -3.03 -6.64 -7.02
N ASP A 343 -1.78 -6.95 -6.70
CA ASP A 343 -1.30 -7.06 -5.32
C ASP A 343 -1.04 -5.70 -4.66
N TRP A 344 -1.61 -4.59 -5.16
CA TRP A 344 -1.32 -3.21 -4.72
C TRP A 344 -1.44 -3.00 -3.21
N PHE A 345 -2.38 -3.71 -2.58
CA PHE A 345 -2.68 -3.64 -1.15
C PHE A 345 -2.35 -4.92 -0.40
N TYR A 346 -1.66 -5.87 -1.03
CA TYR A 346 -1.49 -7.23 -0.52
C TYR A 346 -0.83 -7.25 0.87
N LEU A 347 0.20 -6.44 1.12
CA LEU A 347 0.85 -6.37 2.44
C LEU A 347 -0.17 -6.09 3.56
N GLY A 348 -1.01 -5.06 3.41
CA GLY A 348 -1.99 -4.72 4.43
C GLY A 348 -3.09 -5.77 4.61
N TYR A 349 -3.60 -6.35 3.51
CA TYR A 349 -4.61 -7.41 3.60
C TYR A 349 -4.05 -8.71 4.17
N SER A 350 -2.82 -9.11 3.82
CA SER A 350 -2.19 -10.32 4.36
C SER A 350 -1.96 -10.22 5.87
N ILE A 351 -1.57 -9.04 6.37
CA ILE A 351 -1.47 -8.77 7.82
C ILE A 351 -2.83 -8.94 8.50
N LYS A 352 -3.88 -8.35 7.93
CA LYS A 352 -5.24 -8.43 8.47
C LYS A 352 -5.78 -9.87 8.45
N GLU A 353 -5.64 -10.57 7.32
CA GLU A 353 -6.08 -11.95 7.16
C GLU A 353 -5.38 -12.88 8.14
N SER A 354 -4.08 -12.69 8.36
CA SER A 354 -3.34 -13.45 9.38
C SER A 354 -3.95 -13.23 10.76
N TRP A 355 -4.29 -11.99 11.13
CA TRP A 355 -4.95 -11.70 12.39
C TRP A 355 -6.35 -12.35 12.49
N ASP A 356 -7.15 -12.25 11.43
CA ASP A 356 -8.50 -12.84 11.36
C ASP A 356 -8.46 -14.37 11.56
N TYR A 357 -7.44 -15.03 11.00
CA TYR A 357 -7.24 -16.47 11.16
C TYR A 357 -7.00 -16.85 12.63
N HIS A 358 -6.06 -16.17 13.29
CA HIS A 358 -5.76 -16.43 14.71
C HIS A 358 -6.98 -16.18 15.62
N LEU A 359 -7.80 -15.17 15.29
CA LEU A 359 -9.05 -14.93 16.02
C LEU A 359 -10.03 -16.10 15.86
N ARG A 360 -10.22 -16.61 14.63
CA ARG A 360 -11.11 -17.76 14.36
C ARG A 360 -10.64 -19.04 15.03
N GLU A 361 -9.34 -19.30 15.04
CA GLU A 361 -8.76 -20.45 15.74
C GLU A 361 -9.00 -20.35 17.25
N ALA A 362 -8.72 -19.20 17.86
CA ALA A 362 -8.93 -18.97 19.29
C ALA A 362 -10.41 -19.17 19.68
N VAL A 363 -11.35 -18.63 18.90
CA VAL A 363 -12.79 -18.83 19.12
C VAL A 363 -13.19 -20.29 18.96
N SER A 364 -12.63 -21.00 17.98
CA SER A 364 -12.91 -22.43 17.76
C SER A 364 -12.41 -23.28 18.93
N MET A 365 -11.21 -23.01 19.44
CA MET A 365 -10.65 -23.67 20.62
C MET A 365 -11.46 -23.39 21.88
N LEU A 366 -11.90 -22.15 22.10
CA LEU A 366 -12.77 -21.79 23.22
C LEU A 366 -14.11 -22.53 23.18
N LYS A 367 -14.72 -22.67 22.00
CA LYS A 367 -15.95 -23.45 21.82
C LYS A 367 -15.74 -24.94 22.12
N ILE A 368 -14.59 -25.50 21.75
CA ILE A 368 -14.23 -26.90 22.07
C ILE A 368 -14.04 -27.06 23.58
N LEU A 369 -13.33 -26.13 24.23
CA LEU A 369 -13.13 -26.16 25.69
C LEU A 369 -14.45 -26.02 26.47
N GLN A 370 -15.37 -25.17 26.00
CA GLN A 370 -16.73 -25.06 26.54
C GLN A 370 -17.58 -26.32 26.36
N TYR A 371 -17.21 -27.22 25.44
CA TYR A 371 -17.91 -28.49 25.23
C TYR A 371 -17.29 -29.63 26.06
N ILE A 372 -16.06 -29.44 26.56
CA ILE A 372 -15.33 -30.43 27.37
C ILE A 372 -15.50 -30.16 28.87
N LEU A 373 -15.72 -28.90 29.26
CA LEU A 373 -16.09 -28.47 30.62
C LEU A 373 -17.60 -28.52 30.80
#